data_AF-A0AAU9VSD5-F1
#
_entry.id   AF-A0AAU9VSD5-F1
#
_cell.length_a   1.000
_cell.length_b   1.000
_cell.length_c   1.000
_cell.angle_alpha   90.00
_cell.angle_beta   90.00
_cell.angle_gamma   90.00
#
_symmetry.space_group_name_H-M   'P 1'
#
loop_
_entity.id
_entity.type
_entity.pdbx_description
1 polymer ?
#
loop_
_entity_poly.entity_id
_entity_poly.type
_entity_poly.pdbx_seq_one_letter_code
_entity_poly.pdbx_strand_id
1 'polypeptide(L)'
;MNRRLWCVITVLSVAALVFVMSTNYKDLLVRKLGGRKGLRRIRQYGIRNEDKLNRELYDGVESFLMFIGYPRSGHTLISSLIDAHPNALVANEFDVIGEWQKWTKTNRNKYYLFDQLYLNSKMEADTGYRSATVPHRFNYSVPGQWQGTFNQKILVMGAKKGGHTTRRLMKRENLKVLKEIHQVLKLPIKFLHVIRNPYDNIATMMLRDLKKRPDAGEKINDTDNLDKQIAKYMALAAKNNQLKKVLPGEVHEIHSSELIKEPKKILLGICHFLHLTCYQKYIEDCSKRIYPEASKTRHNVIWTDQQKETVRKELQRFQSTRGYDFDD
;
A
#
# COMPACT_ATOMS: atom_id res chain seq x y z
N MET A 1 -54.90 23.65 -23.07
CA MET A 1 -53.91 22.76 -22.42
C MET A 1 -52.66 23.58 -22.12
N ASN A 2 -52.26 23.63 -20.84
CA ASN A 2 -51.66 24.82 -20.23
C ASN A 2 -50.15 24.93 -20.48
N ARG A 3 -49.67 26.05 -21.07
CA ARG A 3 -48.23 26.31 -21.38
C ARG A 3 -47.30 26.16 -20.18
N ARG A 4 -47.81 26.37 -18.95
CA ARG A 4 -47.05 26.16 -17.70
C ARG A 4 -46.69 24.70 -17.44
N LEU A 5 -47.52 23.74 -17.86
CA LEU A 5 -47.26 22.32 -17.65
C LEU A 5 -46.13 21.81 -18.55
N TRP A 6 -46.05 22.33 -19.78
CA TRP A 6 -44.98 21.99 -20.72
C TRP A 6 -43.62 22.49 -20.22
N CYS A 7 -43.52 23.75 -19.75
CA CYS A 7 -42.27 24.27 -19.21
C CYS A 7 -41.74 23.47 -18.00
N VAL A 8 -42.62 23.02 -17.10
CA VAL A 8 -42.22 22.24 -15.92
C VAL A 8 -41.71 20.85 -16.33
N ILE A 9 -42.36 20.19 -17.29
CA ILE A 9 -41.91 18.88 -17.80
C ILE A 9 -40.56 19.02 -18.51
N THR A 10 -40.36 20.06 -19.32
CA THR A 10 -39.08 20.27 -20.02
C THR A 10 -37.93 20.55 -19.05
N VAL A 11 -38.16 21.35 -18.00
CA VAL A 11 -37.13 21.65 -16.98
C VAL A 11 -36.77 20.41 -16.16
N LEU A 12 -37.75 19.59 -15.75
CA LEU A 12 -37.49 18.34 -15.03
C LEU A 12 -36.76 17.31 -15.90
N SER A 13 -37.11 17.24 -17.18
CA SER A 13 -36.46 16.34 -18.15
C SER A 13 -34.99 16.73 -18.39
N VAL A 14 -34.72 18.03 -18.53
CA VAL A 14 -33.35 18.55 -18.68
C VAL A 14 -32.55 18.37 -17.39
N ALA A 15 -33.15 18.60 -16.22
CA ALA A 15 -32.51 18.36 -14.93
C ALA A 15 -32.17 16.87 -14.72
N ALA A 16 -33.07 15.97 -15.08
CA ALA A 16 -32.84 14.53 -15.02
C ALA A 16 -31.75 14.08 -16.01
N LEU A 17 -31.74 14.61 -17.25
CA LEU A 17 -30.69 14.31 -18.22
C LEU A 17 -29.32 14.84 -17.79
N VAL A 18 -29.25 16.06 -17.23
CA VAL A 18 -28.02 16.64 -16.68
C VAL A 18 -27.55 15.84 -15.46
N PHE A 19 -28.46 15.37 -14.61
CA PHE A 19 -28.13 14.53 -13.47
C PHE A 19 -27.60 13.15 -13.91
N VAL A 20 -28.27 12.49 -14.85
CA VAL A 20 -27.85 11.18 -15.41
C VAL A 20 -26.55 11.29 -16.21
N MET A 21 -26.33 12.39 -16.94
CA MET A 21 -25.05 12.64 -17.61
C MET A 21 -23.94 12.99 -16.62
N SER A 22 -24.25 13.69 -15.52
CA SER A 22 -23.30 13.99 -14.44
C SER A 22 -22.90 12.73 -13.67
N THR A 23 -23.84 11.84 -13.35
CA THR A 23 -23.54 10.55 -12.70
C THR A 23 -22.78 9.62 -13.62
N ASN A 24 -23.17 9.51 -14.90
CA ASN A 24 -22.42 8.72 -15.88
C ASN A 24 -21.02 9.30 -16.15
N TYR A 25 -20.84 10.62 -16.18
CA TYR A 25 -19.51 11.22 -16.33
C TYR A 25 -18.63 10.97 -15.09
N LYS A 26 -19.20 11.04 -13.88
CA LYS A 26 -18.52 10.66 -12.63
C LYS A 26 -18.12 9.18 -12.65
N ASP A 27 -19.02 8.28 -13.03
CA ASP A 27 -18.74 6.84 -13.12
C ASP A 27 -17.72 6.50 -14.22
N LEU A 28 -17.76 7.20 -15.36
CA LEU A 28 -16.79 7.04 -16.43
C LEU A 28 -15.40 7.56 -16.03
N LEU A 29 -15.31 8.67 -15.27
CA LEU A 29 -14.06 9.15 -14.70
C LEU A 29 -13.51 8.20 -13.63
N VAL A 30 -14.37 7.69 -12.75
CA VAL A 30 -13.99 6.73 -11.70
C VAL A 30 -13.43 5.44 -12.32
N ARG A 31 -14.06 4.93 -13.40
CA ARG A 31 -13.59 3.75 -14.15
C ARG A 31 -12.28 3.97 -14.89
N LYS A 32 -12.03 5.16 -15.47
CA LYS A 32 -10.79 5.46 -16.23
C LYS A 32 -9.56 5.71 -15.34
N LEU A 33 -9.75 5.93 -14.03
CA LEU A 33 -8.71 6.33 -13.08
C LEU A 33 -8.26 5.21 -12.13
N GLY A 34 -8.62 3.96 -12.41
CA GLY A 34 -8.22 2.79 -11.64
C GLY A 34 -6.72 2.47 -11.76
N GLY A 35 -5.98 2.63 -10.67
CA GLY A 35 -4.76 1.85 -10.41
C GLY A 35 -3.42 2.56 -10.50
N ARG A 36 -3.35 3.83 -10.89
CA ARG A 36 -2.15 4.65 -10.71
C ARG A 36 -2.57 6.08 -10.37
N LYS A 37 -2.07 6.58 -9.22
CA LYS A 37 -2.01 7.99 -8.76
C LYS A 37 -3.05 8.42 -7.71
N GLY A 38 -2.84 8.02 -6.45
CA GLY A 38 -3.49 8.69 -5.31
C GLY A 38 -3.16 10.19 -5.25
N LEU A 39 -1.94 10.60 -5.61
CA LEU A 39 -1.49 12.00 -5.58
C LEU A 39 -2.00 12.89 -6.73
N ARG A 40 -2.23 12.38 -7.96
CA ARG A 40 -2.83 13.23 -9.01
C ARG A 40 -4.27 13.62 -8.66
N ARG A 41 -4.97 12.81 -7.85
CA ARG A 41 -6.33 13.15 -7.39
C ARG A 41 -6.32 14.23 -6.31
N ILE A 42 -5.40 14.19 -5.33
CA ILE A 42 -5.31 15.25 -4.28
C ILE A 42 -5.09 16.64 -4.90
N ARG A 43 -4.25 16.76 -5.94
CA ARG A 43 -4.07 18.02 -6.69
C ARG A 43 -5.30 18.44 -7.51
N GLN A 44 -6.11 17.48 -7.97
CA GLN A 44 -7.27 17.76 -8.84
C GLN A 44 -8.51 18.19 -8.04
N TYR A 45 -8.63 17.78 -6.77
CA TYR A 45 -9.84 18.04 -5.98
C TYR A 45 -9.74 19.18 -4.97
N GLY A 46 -8.55 19.76 -4.74
CA GLY A 46 -8.37 20.86 -3.79
C GLY A 46 -8.62 20.42 -2.34
N ILE A 47 -7.72 20.76 -1.43
CA ILE A 47 -7.95 20.47 -0.01
C ILE A 47 -8.98 21.50 0.48
N ARG A 48 -10.20 21.07 0.84
CA ARG A 48 -11.09 21.94 1.60
C ARG A 48 -10.55 22.03 3.03
N ASN A 49 -10.60 23.21 3.64
CA ASN A 49 -10.11 23.38 5.03
C ASN A 49 -10.84 22.48 6.03
N GLU A 50 -12.07 22.08 5.70
CA GLU A 50 -12.93 21.15 6.46
C GLU A 50 -12.40 19.70 6.47
N ASP A 51 -11.50 19.33 5.56
CA ASP A 51 -10.91 17.99 5.48
C ASP A 51 -9.58 17.86 6.28
N LYS A 52 -9.17 18.90 7.02
CA LYS A 52 -7.98 18.86 7.87
C LYS A 52 -8.37 18.52 9.31
N LEU A 53 -7.61 17.62 9.92
CA LEU A 53 -7.80 17.29 11.33
C LEU A 53 -7.21 18.37 12.25
N ASN A 54 -7.73 18.45 13.47
CA ASN A 54 -7.13 19.28 14.52
C ASN A 54 -5.68 18.82 14.76
N ARG A 55 -4.74 19.77 14.85
CA ARG A 55 -3.32 19.51 15.12
C ARG A 55 -3.10 18.76 16.43
N GLU A 56 -3.95 18.98 17.44
CA GLU A 56 -3.87 18.25 18.71
C GLU A 56 -4.00 16.73 18.52
N LEU A 57 -4.78 16.27 17.53
CA LEU A 57 -4.86 14.84 17.19
C LEU A 57 -3.52 14.31 16.66
N TYR A 58 -2.80 15.12 15.90
CA TYR A 58 -1.48 14.79 15.37
C TYR A 58 -0.39 14.81 16.43
N ASP A 59 -0.60 15.55 17.52
CA ASP A 59 0.32 15.57 18.65
C ASP A 59 0.24 14.32 19.53
N GLY A 60 -0.88 13.60 19.49
CA GLY A 60 -1.02 12.27 20.10
C GLY A 60 -0.38 11.11 19.32
N VAL A 61 0.20 11.35 18.14
CA VAL A 61 0.85 10.29 17.34
C VAL A 61 2.18 9.91 17.99
N GLU A 62 2.37 8.62 18.26
CA GLU A 62 3.52 8.07 18.98
C GLU A 62 4.57 7.45 18.05
N SER A 63 4.19 7.00 16.86
CA SER A 63 5.16 6.47 15.89
C SER A 63 4.74 6.70 14.44
N PHE A 64 5.76 6.79 13.59
CA PHE A 64 5.59 6.92 12.14
C PHE A 64 5.89 5.59 11.44
N LEU A 65 4.92 5.04 10.73
CA LEU A 65 5.04 3.76 10.04
C LEU A 65 5.42 3.94 8.56
N MET A 66 6.47 3.26 8.13
CA MET A 66 6.86 3.10 6.73
C MET A 66 6.94 1.62 6.34
N PHE A 67 6.88 1.35 5.03
CA PHE A 67 7.04 -0.01 4.51
C PHE A 67 8.29 -0.09 3.63
N ILE A 68 9.00 -1.21 3.74
CA ILE A 68 10.11 -1.63 2.88
C ILE A 68 9.86 -3.05 2.35
N GLY A 69 10.68 -3.51 1.42
CA GLY A 69 10.59 -4.85 0.86
C GLY A 69 10.62 -4.80 -0.67
N TYR A 70 9.77 -5.62 -1.28
CA TYR A 70 9.81 -5.88 -2.72
C TYR A 70 8.49 -5.48 -3.38
N PRO A 71 8.48 -5.13 -4.68
CA PRO A 71 7.23 -5.10 -5.41
C PRO A 71 6.51 -6.45 -5.30
N ARG A 72 5.18 -6.42 -5.19
CA ARG A 72 4.31 -7.61 -5.28
C ARG A 72 4.34 -8.57 -4.07
N SER A 73 4.80 -8.11 -2.91
CA SER A 73 4.85 -8.92 -1.67
C SER A 73 3.60 -8.84 -0.79
N GLY A 74 2.55 -8.11 -1.20
CA GLY A 74 1.30 -8.03 -0.41
C GLY A 74 1.20 -6.81 0.51
N HIS A 75 2.07 -5.80 0.36
CA HIS A 75 2.05 -4.59 1.18
C HIS A 75 0.69 -3.89 1.26
N THR A 76 -0.11 -3.89 0.18
CA THR A 76 -1.45 -3.29 0.18
C THR A 76 -2.42 -3.99 1.13
N LEU A 77 -2.34 -5.31 1.25
CA LEU A 77 -3.17 -6.06 2.20
C LEU A 77 -2.82 -5.62 3.62
N ILE A 78 -1.55 -5.78 4.02
CA ILE A 78 -1.09 -5.46 5.38
C ILE A 78 -1.35 -4.00 5.74
N SER A 79 -1.06 -3.06 4.84
CA SER A 79 -1.36 -1.64 5.10
C SER A 79 -2.84 -1.36 5.22
N SER A 80 -3.71 -2.17 4.63
CA SER A 80 -5.16 -2.02 4.74
C SER A 80 -5.70 -2.64 6.04
N LEU A 81 -5.11 -3.73 6.51
CA LEU A 81 -5.42 -4.31 7.82
C LEU A 81 -5.04 -3.35 8.95
N ILE A 82 -3.85 -2.72 8.88
CA ILE A 82 -3.43 -1.75 9.90
C ILE A 82 -4.28 -0.47 9.87
N ASP A 83 -4.63 0.03 8.68
CA ASP A 83 -5.52 1.19 8.53
C ASP A 83 -6.95 0.90 9.01
N ALA A 84 -7.31 -0.37 9.21
CA ALA A 84 -8.58 -0.74 9.82
C ALA A 84 -8.57 -0.64 11.36
N HIS A 85 -7.41 -0.40 11.97
CA HIS A 85 -7.26 -0.29 13.41
C HIS A 85 -7.83 1.04 13.94
N PRO A 86 -8.56 1.08 15.07
CA PRO A 86 -9.16 2.30 15.61
C PRO A 86 -8.18 3.44 15.89
N ASN A 87 -6.90 3.14 16.11
CA ASN A 87 -5.88 4.13 16.46
C ASN A 87 -4.70 4.20 15.48
N ALA A 88 -4.88 3.71 14.24
CA ALA A 88 -3.84 3.81 13.23
C ALA A 88 -4.40 4.32 11.90
N LEU A 89 -3.59 5.10 11.19
CA LEU A 89 -3.91 5.60 9.85
C LEU A 89 -2.72 5.39 8.92
N VAL A 90 -2.92 4.67 7.83
CA VAL A 90 -1.84 4.30 6.91
C VAL A 90 -2.22 4.63 5.47
N ALA A 91 -1.65 5.69 4.91
CA ALA A 91 -1.82 6.07 3.52
C ALA A 91 -1.38 4.95 2.55
N ASN A 92 -2.15 4.73 1.50
CA ASN A 92 -1.84 3.77 0.43
C ASN A 92 -1.07 4.44 -0.71
N GLU A 93 0.02 3.80 -1.16
CA GLU A 93 0.82 4.22 -2.32
C GLU A 93 1.43 5.64 -2.23
N PHE A 94 1.66 6.14 -1.01
CA PHE A 94 2.22 7.47 -0.76
C PHE A 94 3.76 7.46 -0.67
N ASP A 95 4.45 8.20 -1.54
CA ASP A 95 5.92 8.25 -1.62
C ASP A 95 6.47 9.33 -0.68
N VAL A 96 6.56 9.06 0.63
CA VAL A 96 6.95 10.06 1.65
C VAL A 96 8.24 10.79 1.26
N ILE A 97 9.32 10.05 0.96
CA ILE A 97 10.62 10.63 0.60
C ILE A 97 10.51 11.48 -0.66
N GLY A 98 9.87 10.95 -1.70
CA GLY A 98 9.74 11.65 -2.98
C GLY A 98 8.83 12.87 -2.93
N GLU A 99 7.79 12.86 -2.11
CA GLU A 99 6.90 14.02 -1.92
C GLU A 99 7.58 15.07 -1.04
N TRP A 100 8.24 14.68 0.05
CA TRP A 100 9.00 15.57 0.91
C TRP A 100 9.99 16.43 0.14
N GLN A 101 10.74 15.80 -0.78
CA GLN A 101 11.71 16.50 -1.65
C GLN A 101 11.06 17.56 -2.55
N LYS A 102 9.80 17.37 -2.96
CA LYS A 102 9.07 18.32 -3.82
C LYS A 102 8.41 19.45 -3.03
N TRP A 103 8.24 19.30 -1.73
CA TRP A 103 7.57 20.30 -0.91
C TRP A 103 8.44 21.53 -0.69
N THR A 104 7.78 22.68 -0.60
CA THR A 104 8.38 23.94 -0.17
C THR A 104 8.82 23.82 1.29
N LYS A 105 9.73 24.71 1.74
CA LYS A 105 10.19 24.73 3.13
C LYS A 105 9.02 24.81 4.13
N THR A 106 8.01 25.63 3.83
CA THR A 106 6.80 25.78 4.66
C THR A 106 6.01 24.48 4.79
N ASN A 107 5.95 23.66 3.74
CA ASN A 107 5.18 22.41 3.73
C ASN A 107 5.97 21.19 4.24
N ARG A 108 7.28 21.32 4.49
CA ARG A 108 8.12 20.28 5.10
C ARG A 108 7.97 20.30 6.64
N ASN A 109 6.76 20.07 7.11
CA ASN A 109 6.43 20.02 8.53
C ASN A 109 5.53 18.82 8.85
N LYS A 110 5.50 18.44 10.14
CA LYS A 110 4.73 17.31 10.69
C LYS A 110 3.26 17.35 10.28
N TYR A 111 2.59 18.47 10.51
CA TYR A 111 1.16 18.62 10.29
C TYR A 111 0.79 18.51 8.82
N TYR A 112 1.57 19.14 7.92
CA TYR A 112 1.32 19.02 6.50
C TYR A 112 1.49 17.58 6.00
N LEU A 113 2.52 16.87 6.46
CA LEU A 113 2.68 15.45 6.14
C LEU A 113 1.46 14.65 6.60
N PHE A 114 1.03 14.83 7.85
CA PHE A 114 -0.08 14.07 8.41
C PHE A 114 -1.42 14.40 7.74
N ASP A 115 -1.66 15.65 7.35
CA ASP A 115 -2.78 16.02 6.49
C ASP A 115 -2.78 15.24 5.17
N GLN A 116 -1.62 15.15 4.49
CA GLN A 116 -1.54 14.39 3.24
C GLN A 116 -1.84 12.90 3.43
N LEU A 117 -1.45 12.33 4.57
CA LEU A 117 -1.70 10.93 4.88
C LEU A 117 -3.17 10.68 5.21
N TYR A 118 -3.77 11.54 6.04
CA TYR A 118 -5.19 11.49 6.38
C TYR A 118 -6.06 11.55 5.12
N LEU A 119 -5.85 12.57 4.29
CA LEU A 119 -6.58 12.77 3.04
C LEU A 119 -6.45 11.57 2.10
N ASN A 120 -5.26 10.98 2.03
CA ASN A 120 -5.04 9.78 1.23
C ASN A 120 -5.81 8.56 1.79
N SER A 121 -5.74 8.30 3.10
CA SER A 121 -6.46 7.17 3.72
C SER A 121 -7.98 7.33 3.55
N LYS A 122 -8.52 8.52 3.81
CA LYS A 122 -9.94 8.84 3.59
C LYS A 122 -10.36 8.57 2.14
N MET A 123 -9.61 9.08 1.17
CA MET A 123 -9.92 8.87 -0.25
C MET A 123 -9.85 7.40 -0.66
N GLU A 124 -8.94 6.61 -0.08
CA GLU A 124 -8.85 5.18 -0.34
C GLU A 124 -10.03 4.39 0.22
N ALA A 125 -10.55 4.80 1.38
CA ALA A 125 -11.78 4.26 1.97
C ALA A 125 -13.04 4.69 1.21
N ASP A 126 -13.10 5.94 0.72
CA ASP A 126 -14.28 6.42 0.00
C ASP A 126 -14.37 5.80 -1.41
N THR A 127 -13.25 5.82 -2.16
CA THR A 127 -13.27 5.50 -3.60
C THR A 127 -12.13 4.60 -4.09
N GLY A 128 -11.11 4.38 -3.26
CA GLY A 128 -9.93 3.58 -3.62
C GLY A 128 -10.09 2.11 -3.31
N TYR A 129 -8.96 1.42 -3.16
CA TYR A 129 -8.95 -0.04 -3.01
C TYR A 129 -9.48 -0.52 -1.65
N ARG A 130 -9.69 0.38 -0.71
CA ARG A 130 -10.26 0.11 0.62
C ARG A 130 -11.74 0.47 0.70
N SER A 131 -12.33 0.92 -0.40
CA SER A 131 -13.76 1.18 -0.48
C SER A 131 -14.57 -0.10 -0.51
N ALA A 132 -15.56 -0.17 0.37
CA ALA A 132 -16.53 -1.27 0.39
C ALA A 132 -17.55 -1.17 -0.77
N THR A 133 -17.74 0.02 -1.34
CA THR A 133 -18.79 0.31 -2.31
C THR A 133 -18.29 0.38 -3.75
N VAL A 134 -17.00 0.68 -3.96
CA VAL A 134 -16.45 0.78 -5.32
C VAL A 134 -15.90 -0.58 -5.78
N PRO A 135 -16.38 -1.12 -6.92
CA PRO A 135 -15.89 -2.39 -7.43
C PRO A 135 -14.47 -2.23 -7.98
N HIS A 136 -13.52 -2.91 -7.34
CA HIS A 136 -12.13 -3.03 -7.79
C HIS A 136 -11.78 -4.49 -8.00
N ARG A 137 -10.83 -4.77 -8.90
CA ARG A 137 -10.30 -6.14 -9.10
C ARG A 137 -9.80 -6.78 -7.80
N PHE A 138 -9.22 -5.96 -6.93
CA PHE A 138 -8.86 -6.35 -5.57
C PHE A 138 -9.56 -5.41 -4.61
N ASN A 139 -10.27 -5.96 -3.63
CA ASN A 139 -10.94 -5.20 -2.60
C ASN A 139 -10.24 -5.46 -1.26
N TYR A 140 -9.63 -4.41 -0.69
CA TYR A 140 -8.95 -4.43 0.60
C TYR A 140 -9.73 -3.69 1.69
N SER A 141 -11.03 -3.48 1.50
CA SER A 141 -11.92 -3.01 2.57
C SER A 141 -11.95 -4.03 3.71
N VAL A 142 -12.06 -3.54 4.94
CA VAL A 142 -12.37 -4.31 6.15
C VAL A 142 -13.68 -3.75 6.70
N PRO A 143 -14.84 -4.32 6.33
CA PRO A 143 -16.14 -3.76 6.69
C PRO A 143 -16.32 -3.64 8.21
N GLY A 144 -16.92 -2.53 8.65
CA GLY A 144 -17.19 -2.26 10.07
C GLY A 144 -15.95 -1.88 10.89
N GLN A 145 -14.82 -1.60 10.23
CA GLN A 145 -13.58 -1.14 10.86
C GLN A 145 -13.24 0.29 10.41
N TRP A 146 -12.04 0.77 10.75
CA TRP A 146 -11.74 2.21 10.81
C TRP A 146 -11.01 2.78 9.59
N GLN A 147 -10.99 2.09 8.44
CA GLN A 147 -10.27 2.58 7.25
C GLN A 147 -10.78 3.96 6.82
N GLY A 148 -9.85 4.91 6.65
CA GLY A 148 -10.18 6.31 6.34
C GLY A 148 -10.73 7.15 7.51
N THR A 149 -10.78 6.59 8.72
CA THR A 149 -11.26 7.24 9.95
C THR A 149 -10.46 6.75 11.17
N PHE A 150 -10.85 7.11 12.39
CA PHE A 150 -10.20 6.68 13.63
C PHE A 150 -11.16 6.86 14.82
N ASN A 151 -10.86 6.17 15.93
CA ASN A 151 -11.61 6.26 17.17
C ASN A 151 -10.92 7.23 18.13
N GLN A 152 -11.36 8.49 18.11
CA GLN A 152 -10.96 9.60 18.99
C GLN A 152 -9.49 10.03 18.93
N LYS A 153 -8.53 9.10 18.90
CA LYS A 153 -7.09 9.34 18.88
C LYS A 153 -6.38 8.54 17.80
N ILE A 154 -5.25 9.06 17.33
CA ILE A 154 -4.38 8.42 16.35
C ILE A 154 -3.01 8.23 17.00
N LEU A 155 -2.61 6.98 17.22
CA LEU A 155 -1.31 6.64 17.84
C LEU A 155 -0.24 6.34 16.78
N VAL A 156 -0.66 5.83 15.62
CA VAL A 156 0.24 5.47 14.52
C VAL A 156 -0.24 6.14 13.24
N MET A 157 0.64 6.92 12.61
CA MET A 157 0.43 7.40 11.24
C MET A 157 1.51 6.88 10.32
N GLY A 158 1.16 6.56 9.08
CA GLY A 158 2.14 5.99 8.18
C GLY A 158 1.78 6.02 6.71
N ALA A 159 2.72 5.52 5.92
CA ALA A 159 2.59 5.45 4.47
C ALA A 159 3.17 4.16 3.93
N LYS A 160 2.34 3.44 3.16
CA LYS A 160 2.81 2.27 2.42
C LYS A 160 3.27 2.66 1.03
N LYS A 161 4.55 2.39 0.76
CA LYS A 161 5.10 2.27 -0.61
C LYS A 161 6.30 1.31 -0.70
N GLY A 162 6.27 0.24 0.10
CA GLY A 162 7.23 -0.88 0.20
C GLY A 162 8.42 -0.86 -0.76
N GLY A 163 8.30 -1.56 -1.88
CA GLY A 163 9.40 -1.70 -2.85
C GLY A 163 9.92 -0.38 -3.42
N HIS A 164 9.09 0.65 -3.52
CA HIS A 164 9.54 1.98 -3.96
C HIS A 164 10.33 2.69 -2.88
N THR A 165 9.92 2.57 -1.60
CA THR A 165 10.68 3.09 -0.46
C THR A 165 12.07 2.45 -0.42
N THR A 166 12.18 1.12 -0.53
CA THR A 166 13.48 0.44 -0.60
C THR A 166 14.32 0.97 -1.75
N ARG A 167 13.74 1.12 -2.95
CA ARG A 167 14.42 1.69 -4.12
C ARG A 167 14.88 3.13 -3.90
N ARG A 168 14.10 3.97 -3.23
CA ARG A 168 14.52 5.33 -2.85
C ARG A 168 15.74 5.27 -1.94
N LEU A 169 15.70 4.42 -0.92
CA LEU A 169 16.76 4.29 0.09
C LEU A 169 18.04 3.64 -0.45
N MET A 170 18.05 3.08 -1.66
CA MET A 170 19.28 2.69 -2.34
C MET A 170 20.21 3.89 -2.59
N LYS A 171 19.64 5.10 -2.75
CA LYS A 171 20.43 6.31 -2.96
C LYS A 171 20.79 6.98 -1.64
N ARG A 172 22.08 7.36 -1.47
CA ARG A 172 22.60 7.92 -0.22
C ARG A 172 21.96 9.25 0.17
N GLU A 173 21.62 10.10 -0.81
CA GLU A 173 20.93 11.37 -0.59
C GLU A 173 19.54 11.19 0.04
N ASN A 174 18.85 10.09 -0.28
CA ASN A 174 17.52 9.83 0.28
C ASN A 174 17.59 9.35 1.74
N LEU A 175 18.73 8.83 2.19
CA LEU A 175 18.96 8.58 3.62
C LEU A 175 19.05 9.89 4.41
N LYS A 176 19.58 10.97 3.81
CA LYS A 176 19.59 12.30 4.43
C LYS A 176 18.18 12.87 4.54
N VAL A 177 17.35 12.68 3.52
CA VAL A 177 15.92 13.08 3.56
C VAL A 177 15.17 12.31 4.63
N LEU A 178 15.42 11.01 4.79
CA LEU A 178 14.81 10.23 5.87
C LEU A 178 15.20 10.77 7.25
N LYS A 179 16.47 11.17 7.44
CA LYS A 179 16.93 11.82 8.68
C LYS A 179 16.25 13.18 8.91
N GLU A 180 16.08 13.99 7.86
CA GLU A 180 15.34 15.26 7.94
C GLU A 180 13.88 15.03 8.36
N ILE A 181 13.19 14.07 7.75
CA ILE A 181 11.82 13.69 8.13
C ILE A 181 11.77 13.27 9.60
N HIS A 182 12.70 12.43 10.05
CA HIS A 182 12.77 12.00 11.44
C HIS A 182 12.96 13.18 12.41
N GLN A 183 13.85 14.12 12.09
CA GLN A 183 14.09 15.32 12.90
C GLN A 183 12.86 16.24 12.98
N VAL A 184 12.09 16.35 11.89
CA VAL A 184 10.88 17.18 11.86
C VAL A 184 9.72 16.52 12.58
N LEU A 185 9.57 15.19 12.45
CA LEU A 185 8.52 14.45 13.13
C LEU A 185 8.79 14.33 14.64
N LYS A 186 10.06 14.14 15.02
CA LYS A 186 10.47 13.80 16.40
C LYS A 186 9.75 12.56 16.94
N LEU A 187 9.49 11.61 16.05
CA LEU A 187 8.85 10.32 16.35
C LEU A 187 9.75 9.15 15.91
N PRO A 188 9.69 8.02 16.62
CA PRO A 188 10.23 6.75 16.12
C PRO A 188 9.68 6.44 14.72
N ILE A 189 10.57 6.06 13.79
CA ILE A 189 10.17 5.62 12.46
C ILE A 189 10.29 4.10 12.39
N LYS A 190 9.14 3.43 12.45
CA LYS A 190 9.01 1.97 12.38
C LYS A 190 8.83 1.52 10.94
N PHE A 191 9.40 0.37 10.60
CA PHE A 191 9.37 -0.21 9.26
C PHE A 191 8.76 -1.61 9.27
N LEU A 192 7.78 -1.83 8.40
CA LEU A 192 7.33 -3.18 8.08
C LEU A 192 8.02 -3.69 6.81
N HIS A 193 8.74 -4.79 6.95
CA HIS A 193 9.39 -5.52 5.86
C HIS A 193 8.53 -6.71 5.45
N VAL A 194 7.76 -6.56 4.38
CA VAL A 194 6.84 -7.62 3.90
C VAL A 194 7.53 -8.51 2.89
N ILE A 195 7.53 -9.80 3.16
CA ILE A 195 8.22 -10.83 2.40
C ILE A 195 7.18 -11.83 1.87
N ARG A 196 7.30 -12.16 0.59
CA ARG A 196 6.55 -13.23 -0.09
C ARG A 196 7.59 -14.11 -0.78
N ASN A 197 7.21 -15.32 -1.17
CA ASN A 197 8.08 -16.19 -1.96
C ASN A 197 8.77 -15.36 -3.09
N PRO A 198 10.11 -15.28 -3.09
CA PRO A 198 10.87 -14.48 -4.04
C PRO A 198 10.59 -14.82 -5.50
N TYR A 199 10.42 -16.10 -5.83
CA TYR A 199 10.10 -16.56 -7.17
C TYR A 199 8.76 -16.00 -7.66
N ASP A 200 7.78 -15.93 -6.77
CA ASP A 200 6.49 -15.31 -7.07
C ASP A 200 6.58 -13.81 -7.25
N ASN A 201 7.42 -13.13 -6.48
CA ASN A 201 7.67 -11.69 -6.66
C ASN A 201 8.31 -11.43 -8.01
N ILE A 202 9.37 -12.16 -8.35
CA ILE A 202 10.10 -12.04 -9.62
C ILE A 202 9.17 -12.30 -10.81
N ALA A 203 8.44 -13.42 -10.81
CA ALA A 203 7.49 -13.74 -11.87
C ALA A 203 6.38 -12.69 -11.99
N THR A 204 5.79 -12.26 -10.88
CA THR A 204 4.75 -11.21 -10.90
C THR A 204 5.32 -9.88 -11.41
N MET A 205 6.56 -9.52 -11.05
CA MET A 205 7.24 -8.32 -11.55
C MET A 205 7.40 -8.38 -13.06
N MET A 206 7.85 -9.51 -13.61
CA MET A 206 8.00 -9.69 -15.06
C MET A 206 6.65 -9.55 -15.77
N LEU A 207 5.64 -10.30 -15.34
CA LEU A 207 4.31 -10.26 -15.94
C LEU A 207 3.70 -8.85 -15.94
N ARG A 208 3.96 -8.06 -14.88
CA ARG A 208 3.48 -6.68 -14.79
C ARG A 208 4.24 -5.72 -15.68
N ASP A 209 5.56 -5.87 -15.81
CA ASP A 209 6.39 -5.05 -16.71
C ASP A 209 6.01 -5.32 -18.17
N LEU A 210 5.76 -6.59 -18.53
CA LEU A 210 5.30 -7.01 -19.86
C LEU A 210 3.82 -6.70 -20.13
N LYS A 211 3.05 -6.29 -19.10
CA LYS A 211 1.58 -6.13 -19.14
C LYS A 211 0.84 -7.41 -19.58
N LYS A 212 1.44 -8.59 -19.41
CA LYS A 212 0.87 -9.88 -19.78
C LYS A 212 0.06 -10.48 -18.63
N ARG A 213 -0.96 -11.23 -19.00
CA ARG A 213 -1.74 -12.09 -18.10
C ARG A 213 -1.92 -13.42 -18.84
N PRO A 214 -1.08 -14.42 -18.57
CA PRO A 214 -1.24 -15.70 -19.23
C PRO A 214 -2.62 -16.27 -18.91
N ASP A 215 -3.24 -16.86 -19.92
CA ASP A 215 -4.48 -17.62 -19.77
C ASP A 215 -4.21 -18.94 -19.01
N ALA A 216 -5.28 -19.64 -18.63
CA ALA A 216 -5.14 -20.92 -17.94
C ALA A 216 -4.33 -21.91 -18.79
N GLY A 217 -3.20 -22.38 -18.26
CA GLY A 217 -2.30 -23.31 -18.93
C GLY A 217 -1.19 -22.66 -19.79
N GLU A 218 -1.26 -21.35 -20.06
CA GLU A 218 -0.19 -20.65 -20.78
C GLU A 218 0.96 -20.26 -19.82
N LYS A 219 2.21 -20.41 -20.28
CA LYS A 219 3.40 -19.92 -19.57
C LYS A 219 4.16 -18.95 -20.45
N ILE A 220 4.53 -17.80 -19.89
CA ILE A 220 5.37 -16.83 -20.59
C ILE A 220 6.83 -17.30 -20.54
N ASN A 221 7.40 -17.53 -21.72
CA ASN A 221 8.83 -17.82 -21.88
C ASN A 221 9.56 -16.54 -22.32
N ASP A 222 10.25 -15.88 -21.40
CA ASP A 222 11.00 -14.65 -21.65
C ASP A 222 12.19 -14.57 -20.69
N THR A 223 13.23 -15.36 -21.00
CA THR A 223 14.41 -15.55 -20.16
C THR A 223 15.10 -14.22 -19.83
N ASP A 224 15.31 -13.36 -20.82
CA ASP A 224 16.00 -12.08 -20.65
C ASP A 224 15.26 -11.13 -19.70
N ASN A 225 13.93 -11.04 -19.82
CA ASN A 225 13.17 -10.21 -18.90
C ASN A 225 13.10 -10.84 -17.50
N LEU A 226 13.11 -12.17 -17.40
CA LEU A 226 13.16 -12.85 -16.11
C LEU A 226 14.49 -12.58 -15.39
N ASP A 227 15.63 -12.66 -16.09
CA ASP A 227 16.95 -12.31 -15.57
C ASP A 227 17.03 -10.86 -15.08
N LYS A 228 16.45 -9.92 -15.83
CA LYS A 228 16.33 -8.52 -15.39
C LYS A 228 15.55 -8.40 -14.09
N GLN A 229 14.47 -9.18 -13.90
CA GLN A 229 13.70 -9.14 -12.66
C GLN A 229 14.40 -9.85 -11.50
N ILE A 230 15.14 -10.93 -11.76
CA ILE A 230 16.01 -11.58 -10.77
C ILE A 230 17.02 -10.55 -10.24
N ALA A 231 17.76 -9.90 -11.13
CA ALA A 231 18.76 -8.89 -10.73
C ALA A 231 18.14 -7.73 -9.93
N LYS A 232 16.98 -7.21 -10.38
CA LYS A 232 16.23 -6.18 -9.63
C LYS A 232 15.83 -6.65 -8.24
N TYR A 233 15.33 -7.87 -8.10
CA TYR A 233 14.92 -8.42 -6.81
C TYR A 233 16.12 -8.56 -5.87
N MET A 234 17.25 -9.08 -6.35
CA MET A 234 18.46 -9.24 -5.54
C MET A 234 19.03 -7.91 -5.05
N ALA A 235 19.01 -6.87 -5.91
CA ALA A 235 19.40 -5.53 -5.49
C ALA A 235 18.52 -4.98 -4.34
N LEU A 236 17.21 -5.24 -4.38
CA LEU A 236 16.30 -4.88 -3.29
C LEU A 236 16.53 -5.72 -2.04
N ALA A 237 16.79 -7.03 -2.18
CA ALA A 237 17.06 -7.93 -1.06
C ALA A 237 18.34 -7.53 -0.32
N ALA A 238 19.42 -7.29 -1.05
CA ALA A 238 20.66 -6.77 -0.50
C ALA A 238 20.43 -5.44 0.24
N LYS A 239 19.62 -4.53 -0.33
CA LYS A 239 19.32 -3.27 0.32
C LYS A 239 18.50 -3.44 1.60
N ASN A 240 17.45 -4.26 1.61
CA ASN A 240 16.66 -4.50 2.82
C ASN A 240 17.51 -5.17 3.92
N ASN A 241 18.38 -6.11 3.55
CA ASN A 241 19.33 -6.73 4.48
C ASN A 241 20.30 -5.69 5.08
N GLN A 242 20.76 -4.72 4.29
CA GLN A 242 21.55 -3.59 4.81
C GLN A 242 20.72 -2.70 5.75
N LEU A 243 19.49 -2.35 5.36
CA LEU A 243 18.61 -1.48 6.16
C LEU A 243 18.34 -2.07 7.54
N LYS A 244 18.07 -3.38 7.62
CA LYS A 244 17.84 -4.09 8.88
C LYS A 244 19.03 -3.97 9.85
N LYS A 245 20.27 -3.96 9.33
CA LYS A 245 21.48 -3.80 10.15
C LYS A 245 21.65 -2.38 10.72
N VAL A 246 21.22 -1.36 9.98
CA VAL A 246 21.39 0.05 10.37
C VAL A 246 20.16 0.65 11.05
N LEU A 247 19.07 -0.12 11.15
CA LEU A 247 17.81 0.22 11.82
C LEU A 247 17.41 -0.90 12.80
N PRO A 248 18.27 -1.28 13.76
CA PRO A 248 17.97 -2.35 14.70
C PRO A 248 16.77 -1.98 15.57
N GLY A 249 15.85 -2.92 15.80
CA GLY A 249 14.63 -2.70 16.58
C GLY A 249 13.52 -1.91 15.85
N GLU A 250 13.85 -1.22 14.76
CA GLU A 250 12.89 -0.41 13.98
C GLU A 250 12.28 -1.17 12.80
N VAL A 251 12.69 -2.42 12.55
CA VAL A 251 12.19 -3.23 11.41
C VAL A 251 11.50 -4.49 11.92
N HIS A 252 10.24 -4.69 11.54
CA HIS A 252 9.48 -5.91 11.79
C HIS A 252 9.21 -6.65 10.47
N GLU A 253 9.60 -7.92 10.41
CA GLU A 253 9.45 -8.78 9.24
C GLU A 253 8.11 -9.50 9.26
N ILE A 254 7.45 -9.55 8.11
CA ILE A 254 6.17 -10.23 7.93
C ILE A 254 6.30 -11.16 6.74
N HIS A 255 6.32 -12.47 7.00
CA HIS A 255 6.28 -13.48 5.96
C HIS A 255 4.83 -13.75 5.56
N SER A 256 4.52 -13.61 4.27
CA SER A 256 3.16 -13.81 3.75
C SER A 256 2.66 -15.24 3.97
N SER A 257 3.57 -16.22 3.92
CA SER A 257 3.27 -17.63 4.23
C SER A 257 2.81 -17.82 5.68
N GLU A 258 3.46 -17.15 6.62
CA GLU A 258 3.10 -17.19 8.05
C GLU A 258 1.81 -16.40 8.31
N LEU A 259 1.61 -15.26 7.65
CA LEU A 259 0.37 -14.49 7.75
C LEU A 259 -0.85 -15.30 7.31
N ILE A 260 -0.70 -16.16 6.30
CA ILE A 260 -1.77 -17.04 5.83
C ILE A 260 -2.03 -18.17 6.84
N LYS A 261 -0.97 -18.79 7.37
CA LYS A 261 -1.08 -19.92 8.32
C LYS A 261 -1.59 -19.49 9.69
N GLU A 262 -1.10 -18.37 10.21
CA GLU A 262 -1.35 -17.89 11.57
C GLU A 262 -1.77 -16.40 11.59
N PRO A 263 -2.88 -16.02 10.92
CA PRO A 263 -3.25 -14.61 10.70
C PRO A 263 -3.38 -13.81 12.00
N LYS A 264 -4.04 -14.39 13.01
CA LYS A 264 -4.24 -13.74 14.31
C LYS A 264 -2.91 -13.43 15.02
N LYS A 265 -2.00 -14.41 15.03
CA LYS A 265 -0.67 -14.28 15.66
C LYS A 265 0.16 -13.20 15.00
N ILE A 266 0.20 -13.18 13.66
CA ILE A 266 0.96 -12.17 12.92
C ILE A 266 0.34 -10.78 13.12
N LEU A 267 -0.99 -10.65 13.10
CA LEU A 267 -1.65 -9.37 13.38
C LEU A 267 -1.35 -8.87 14.79
N LEU A 268 -1.41 -9.73 15.81
CA LEU A 268 -1.02 -9.38 17.18
C LEU A 268 0.45 -8.96 17.28
N GLY A 269 1.35 -9.64 16.56
CA GLY A 269 2.77 -9.28 16.47
C GLY A 269 2.98 -7.87 15.88
N ILE A 270 2.23 -7.52 14.83
CA ILE A 270 2.25 -6.17 14.25
C ILE A 270 1.74 -5.15 15.27
N CYS A 271 0.65 -5.44 15.98
CA CYS A 271 0.10 -4.54 17.00
C CYS A 271 1.11 -4.29 18.13
N HIS A 272 1.72 -5.37 18.64
CA HIS A 272 2.75 -5.29 19.66
C HIS A 272 3.93 -4.45 19.17
N PHE A 273 4.44 -4.72 17.95
CA PHE A 273 5.51 -3.94 17.36
C PHE A 273 5.15 -2.45 17.21
N LEU A 274 3.90 -2.11 16.92
CA LEU A 274 3.43 -0.74 16.77
C LEU A 274 2.93 -0.09 18.07
N HIS A 275 2.98 -0.80 19.20
CA HIS A 275 2.41 -0.38 20.49
C HIS A 275 0.90 -0.06 20.43
N LEU A 276 0.16 -0.83 19.62
CA LEU A 276 -1.29 -0.71 19.49
C LEU A 276 -2.00 -1.76 20.35
N THR A 277 -3.07 -1.34 21.05
CA THR A 277 -3.98 -2.26 21.73
C THR A 277 -4.89 -2.94 20.71
N CYS A 278 -4.70 -4.24 20.49
CA CYS A 278 -5.50 -4.98 19.52
C CYS A 278 -6.68 -5.72 20.14
N TYR A 279 -7.87 -5.22 19.82
CA TYR A 279 -9.14 -5.78 20.26
C TYR A 279 -9.52 -7.03 19.47
N GLN A 280 -10.20 -7.96 20.13
CA GLN A 280 -10.61 -9.24 19.55
C GLN A 280 -11.36 -9.06 18.22
N LYS A 281 -12.34 -8.15 18.18
CA LYS A 281 -13.13 -7.87 16.97
C LYS A 281 -12.27 -7.41 15.79
N TYR A 282 -11.30 -6.52 16.02
CA TYR A 282 -10.38 -6.06 14.97
C TYR A 282 -9.56 -7.24 14.42
N ILE A 283 -9.00 -8.08 15.30
CA ILE A 283 -8.19 -9.23 14.90
C ILE A 283 -9.03 -10.23 14.08
N GLU A 284 -10.25 -10.50 14.50
CA GLU A 284 -11.16 -11.41 13.79
C GLU A 284 -11.55 -10.88 12.42
N ASP A 285 -11.98 -9.62 12.34
CA ASP A 285 -12.42 -9.01 11.09
C ASP A 285 -11.26 -8.89 10.09
N CYS A 286 -10.07 -8.50 10.54
CA CYS A 286 -8.87 -8.45 9.71
C CYS A 286 -8.42 -9.85 9.25
N SER A 287 -8.51 -10.87 10.12
CA SER A 287 -8.12 -12.23 9.77
C SER A 287 -8.96 -12.80 8.62
N LYS A 288 -10.26 -12.50 8.58
CA LYS A 288 -11.19 -12.92 7.49
C LYS A 288 -10.86 -12.30 6.12
N ARG A 289 -10.01 -11.28 6.07
CA ARG A 289 -9.60 -10.61 4.81
C ARG A 289 -8.32 -11.20 4.21
N ILE A 290 -7.65 -12.09 4.93
CA ILE A 290 -6.45 -12.76 4.45
C ILE A 290 -6.89 -13.92 3.56
N TYR A 291 -6.27 -14.03 2.38
CA TYR A 291 -6.55 -15.12 1.45
C TYR A 291 -6.14 -16.46 2.07
N PRO A 292 -6.91 -17.55 1.83
CA PRO A 292 -6.60 -18.86 2.41
C PRO A 292 -5.31 -19.46 1.85
N GLU A 293 -4.89 -19.04 0.65
CA GLU A 293 -3.72 -19.56 -0.02
C GLU A 293 -2.89 -18.47 -0.69
N ALA A 294 -1.59 -18.73 -0.79
CA ALA A 294 -0.67 -17.87 -1.52
C ALA A 294 -0.82 -18.09 -3.03
N SER A 295 -0.91 -17.01 -3.79
CA SER A 295 -0.83 -17.11 -5.24
C SER A 295 0.57 -17.59 -5.66
N LYS A 296 0.65 -18.66 -6.47
CA LYS A 296 1.90 -19.25 -7.01
C LYS A 296 2.19 -18.82 -8.46
N THR A 297 2.24 -17.50 -8.68
CA THR A 297 2.57 -16.84 -9.96
C THR A 297 3.85 -17.30 -10.65
N ARG A 298 4.81 -17.88 -9.90
CA ARG A 298 6.05 -18.43 -10.46
C ARG A 298 5.82 -19.55 -11.49
N HIS A 299 4.69 -20.25 -11.43
CA HIS A 299 4.33 -21.28 -12.41
C HIS A 299 3.74 -20.74 -13.70
N ASN A 300 3.45 -19.43 -13.79
CA ASN A 300 2.92 -18.77 -14.98
C ASN A 300 4.03 -18.34 -15.97
N VAL A 301 5.29 -18.63 -15.65
CA VAL A 301 6.46 -18.25 -16.44
C VAL A 301 7.40 -19.45 -16.53
N ILE A 302 8.16 -19.54 -17.62
CA ILE A 302 9.16 -20.58 -17.79
C ILE A 302 10.47 -20.12 -17.15
N TRP A 303 11.02 -20.96 -16.27
CA TRP A 303 12.30 -20.75 -15.60
C TRP A 303 13.30 -21.76 -16.14
N THR A 304 14.51 -21.33 -16.45
CA THR A 304 15.62 -22.25 -16.66
C THR A 304 16.13 -22.80 -15.33
N ASP A 305 16.76 -23.97 -15.33
CA ASP A 305 17.35 -24.54 -14.12
C ASP A 305 18.45 -23.64 -13.57
N GLN A 306 19.21 -22.99 -14.46
CA GLN A 306 20.23 -22.00 -14.07
C GLN A 306 19.61 -20.79 -13.34
N GLN A 307 18.44 -20.30 -13.77
CA GLN A 307 17.76 -19.21 -13.08
C GLN A 307 17.27 -19.64 -11.70
N LYS A 308 16.66 -20.83 -11.58
CA LYS A 308 16.21 -21.37 -10.30
C LYS A 308 17.37 -21.51 -9.32
N GLU A 309 18.47 -22.07 -9.79
CA GLU A 309 19.68 -22.30 -9.00
C GLU A 309 20.38 -20.99 -8.60
N THR A 310 20.45 -20.02 -9.51
CA THR A 310 20.96 -18.67 -9.22
C THR A 310 20.15 -18.01 -8.10
N VAL A 311 18.82 -18.02 -8.22
CA VAL A 311 17.94 -17.47 -7.19
C VAL A 311 18.17 -18.20 -5.87
N ARG A 312 18.11 -19.53 -5.87
CA ARG A 312 18.28 -20.35 -4.66
C ARG A 312 19.56 -20.00 -3.90
N LYS A 313 20.70 -19.94 -4.61
CA LYS A 313 22.01 -19.57 -4.05
C LYS A 313 22.02 -18.14 -3.48
N GLU A 314 21.48 -17.17 -4.21
CA GLU A 314 21.45 -15.77 -3.77
C GLU A 314 20.56 -15.59 -2.53
N LEU A 315 19.41 -16.25 -2.46
CA LEU A 315 18.50 -16.14 -1.30
C LEU A 315 19.15 -16.59 0.01
N GLN A 316 20.12 -17.53 -0.03
CA GLN A 316 20.85 -17.99 1.16
C GLN A 316 21.67 -16.86 1.83
N ARG A 317 21.99 -15.81 1.09
CA ARG A 317 22.81 -14.68 1.58
C ARG A 317 22.02 -13.73 2.48
N PHE A 318 20.69 -13.76 2.43
CA PHE A 318 19.83 -12.84 3.19
C PHE A 318 19.00 -13.61 4.21
N GLN A 319 19.08 -13.20 5.48
CA GLN A 319 18.36 -13.87 6.58
C GLN A 319 16.86 -13.96 6.31
N SER A 320 16.26 -12.89 5.78
CA SER A 320 14.83 -12.79 5.48
C SER A 320 14.35 -13.69 4.33
N THR A 321 15.25 -14.28 3.55
CA THR A 321 14.87 -15.12 2.40
C THR A 321 15.47 -16.51 2.39
N ARG A 322 16.33 -16.86 3.35
CA ARG A 322 17.12 -18.09 3.37
C ARG A 322 16.28 -19.38 3.34
N GLY A 323 15.03 -19.34 3.78
CA GLY A 323 14.13 -20.50 3.84
C GLY A 323 13.12 -20.63 2.70
N TYR A 324 13.20 -19.79 1.65
CA TYR A 324 12.29 -19.92 0.51
C TYR A 324 12.87 -20.79 -0.60
N ASP A 325 12.01 -21.64 -1.14
CA ASP A 325 12.27 -22.49 -2.30
C ASP A 325 11.27 -22.20 -3.46
N PHE A 326 11.57 -22.72 -4.64
CA PHE A 326 10.69 -22.64 -5.80
C PHE A 326 9.41 -23.47 -5.60
N ASP A 327 9.45 -24.59 -4.89
CA ASP A 327 8.31 -25.50 -4.80
C ASP A 327 7.34 -25.18 -3.63
N ASP A 328 7.75 -24.33 -2.69
CA ASP A 328 6.98 -23.90 -1.49
C ASP A 328 5.57 -23.33 -1.74
#